data_AF-A0A523NAM3-F1
#
_entry.id   AF-A0A523NAM3-F1
#
_cell.length_a   1.000
_cell.length_b   1.000
_cell.length_c   1.000
_cell.angle_alpha   90.00
_cell.angle_beta   90.00
_cell.angle_gamma   90.00
#
_symmetry.space_group_name_H-M   'P 1'
#
loop_
_entity.id
_entity.type
_entity.pdbx_description
1 polymer ?
#
loop_
_entity_poly.entity_id
_entity_poly.type
_entity_poly.pdbx_seq_one_letter_code
_entity_poly.pdbx_strand_id
1 'polypeptide(L)'
;AVIYLFAAGDTGTAIGLTIWNAAVVGSVDNVLRPWLVGKDTQMPDLLILLGTMGGIVLFGAAGIVIGPVIAALFVTVWEIYGEAFKDVLPAR
;
A
#
# COMPACT_ATOMS: atom_id res chain seq x y z
N ALA A 1 -7.36 2.00 -19.65
CA ALA A 1 -8.82 2.25 -19.67
C ALA A 1 -9.18 3.51 -20.44
N VAL A 2 -8.75 4.71 -20.02
CA VAL A 2 -9.05 5.99 -20.71
C VAL A 2 -8.67 5.96 -22.20
N ILE A 3 -7.44 5.56 -22.53
CA ILE A 3 -6.97 5.46 -23.93
C ILE A 3 -7.85 4.52 -24.77
N TYR A 4 -8.33 3.43 -24.16
CA TYR A 4 -9.21 2.48 -24.82
C TYR A 4 -10.59 3.10 -25.12
N LEU A 5 -11.16 3.88 -24.19
CA LEU A 5 -12.44 4.57 -24.40
C LEU A 5 -12.34 5.64 -25.51
N PHE A 6 -11.22 6.38 -25.55
CA PHE A 6 -10.94 7.29 -26.67
C PHE A 6 -10.82 6.54 -28.00
N ALA A 7 -10.11 5.40 -28.03
CA ALA A 7 -9.98 4.58 -29.24
C ALA A 7 -11.32 3.95 -29.67
N ALA A 8 -12.22 3.67 -28.73
CA ALA A 8 -13.57 3.17 -29.00
C ALA A 8 -14.58 4.26 -29.42
N GLY A 9 -14.16 5.53 -29.48
CA GLY A 9 -15.00 6.66 -29.86
C GLY A 9 -15.89 7.22 -28.73
N ASP A 10 -15.89 6.58 -27.55
CA ASP A 10 -16.64 7.04 -26.37
C ASP A 10 -15.86 8.15 -25.64
N THR A 11 -15.91 9.32 -26.24
CA THR A 11 -15.15 10.50 -25.79
C THR A 11 -15.74 11.09 -24.51
N GLY A 12 -17.06 11.00 -24.33
CA GLY A 12 -17.75 11.50 -23.13
C GLY A 12 -17.34 10.72 -21.88
N THR A 13 -17.41 9.39 -21.92
CA THR A 13 -16.98 8.54 -20.81
C THR A 13 -15.47 8.64 -20.59
N ALA A 14 -14.66 8.76 -21.64
CA ALA A 14 -13.21 8.91 -21.51
C ALA A 14 -12.81 10.19 -20.75
N ILE A 15 -13.43 11.33 -21.08
CA ILE A 15 -13.20 12.60 -20.39
C ILE A 15 -13.66 12.52 -18.94
N GLY A 16 -14.88 12.03 -18.70
CA GLY A 16 -15.41 11.85 -17.34
C GLY A 16 -14.51 10.97 -16.47
N LEU A 17 -14.06 9.84 -17.01
CA LEU A 17 -13.15 8.92 -16.32
C LEU A 17 -11.78 9.56 -16.05
N THR A 18 -11.27 10.38 -16.97
CA THR A 18 -10.01 11.12 -16.81
C THR A 18 -10.11 12.12 -15.66
N ILE A 19 -11.19 12.92 -15.64
CA ILE A 19 -11.42 13.91 -14.59
C ILE A 19 -11.59 13.21 -13.24
N TRP A 20 -12.36 12.11 -13.18
CA TRP A 20 -12.53 11.34 -11.95
C TRP A 20 -11.21 10.78 -11.42
N ASN A 21 -10.39 10.18 -12.29
CA ASN A 21 -9.09 9.65 -11.88
C ASN A 21 -8.15 10.78 -11.43
N ALA A 22 -8.12 11.92 -12.11
CA ALA A 22 -7.29 13.04 -11.72
C ALA A 22 -7.74 13.68 -10.39
N ALA A 23 -9.05 13.91 -10.23
CA ALA A 23 -9.60 14.64 -9.09
C ALA A 23 -9.76 13.76 -7.84
N VAL A 24 -10.30 12.55 -7.98
CA VAL A 24 -10.63 11.69 -6.83
C VAL A 24 -9.48 10.75 -6.53
N VAL A 25 -9.12 9.88 -7.48
CA VAL A 25 -8.06 8.88 -7.28
C VAL A 25 -6.72 9.57 -7.03
N GLY A 26 -6.41 10.58 -7.84
CA GLY A 26 -5.21 11.41 -7.67
C GLY A 26 -5.16 12.12 -6.33
N SER A 27 -6.28 12.62 -5.80
CA SER A 27 -6.29 13.23 -4.45
C SER A 27 -6.10 12.19 -3.35
N VAL A 28 -6.73 11.02 -3.48
CA VAL A 28 -6.58 9.93 -2.50
C VAL A 28 -5.12 9.49 -2.44
N ASP A 29 -4.49 9.27 -3.59
CA ASP A 29 -3.13 8.74 -3.64
C ASP A 29 -2.03 9.78 -3.35
N ASN A 30 -2.23 11.05 -3.74
CA ASN A 30 -1.20 12.09 -3.58
C ASN A 30 -1.36 12.95 -2.33
N VAL A 31 -2.55 12.98 -1.71
CA VAL A 31 -2.83 13.84 -0.54
C VAL A 31 -3.30 13.02 0.65
N LEU A 32 -4.34 12.19 0.45
CA LEU A 32 -4.95 11.46 1.56
C LEU A 32 -4.01 10.37 2.10
N ARG A 33 -3.34 9.62 1.21
CA ARG A 33 -2.38 8.57 1.59
C ARG A 33 -1.21 9.12 2.43
N PRO A 34 -0.48 10.18 2.05
CA PRO A 34 0.56 10.76 2.90
C PRO A 34 0.04 11.26 4.26
N TRP A 35 -1.16 11.85 4.28
CA TRP A 35 -1.75 12.39 5.50
C TRP A 35 -2.19 11.28 6.46
N LEU A 36 -2.77 10.19 5.94
CA LEU A 36 -3.27 9.07 6.74
C LEU A 36 -2.15 8.14 7.22
N VAL A 37 -1.10 7.97 6.43
CA VAL A 37 -0.04 6.98 6.69
C VAL A 37 1.11 7.55 7.52
N GLY A 38 1.25 8.89 7.62
CA GLY A 38 2.36 9.49 8.37
C GLY A 38 3.72 9.25 7.69
N LYS A 39 4.70 10.11 7.95
CA LYS A 39 6.02 10.06 7.31
C LYS A 39 6.96 8.99 7.89
N ASP A 40 6.59 8.35 9.01
CA ASP A 40 7.51 7.54 9.79
C ASP A 40 7.12 6.06 9.70
N THR A 41 8.00 5.31 9.05
CA THR A 41 7.89 3.89 8.69
C THR A 41 6.91 3.58 7.55
N GLN A 42 7.40 3.76 6.33
CA GLN A 42 6.85 3.03 5.20
C GLN A 42 7.40 1.61 5.24
N MET A 43 6.54 0.66 5.57
CA MET A 43 6.83 -0.76 5.39
C MET A 43 7.31 -1.00 3.95
N PRO A 44 8.47 -1.64 3.73
CA PRO A 44 8.99 -1.84 2.39
C PRO A 44 7.99 -2.57 1.49
N ASP A 45 7.81 -2.07 0.26
CA ASP A 45 6.87 -2.65 -0.73
C ASP A 45 7.12 -4.15 -0.96
N LEU A 46 8.39 -4.58 -0.89
CA LEU A 46 8.76 -5.99 -1.01
C LEU A 46 8.14 -6.84 0.11
N LEU A 47 8.11 -6.34 1.34
CA LEU A 47 7.49 -7.06 2.45
C LEU A 47 5.97 -7.13 2.30
N ILE A 48 5.33 -6.10 1.73
CA ILE A 48 3.90 -6.12 1.40
C ILE A 48 3.64 -7.18 0.31
N LEU A 49 4.47 -7.21 -0.74
CA LEU A 49 4.38 -8.21 -1.81
C LEU A 49 4.55 -9.63 -1.25
N LEU A 50 5.61 -9.87 -0.48
CA LEU A 50 5.89 -11.17 0.12
C LEU A 50 4.80 -11.58 1.12
N GLY A 51 4.33 -10.64 1.95
CA GLY A 51 3.21 -10.86 2.86
C GLY A 51 1.94 -11.25 2.11
N THR A 52 1.62 -10.57 1.02
CA THR A 52 0.46 -10.88 0.16
C THR A 52 0.59 -12.25 -0.49
N MET A 53 1.75 -12.55 -1.10
CA MET A 53 1.97 -13.84 -1.76
C MET A 53 1.95 -15.00 -0.76
N GLY A 54 2.64 -14.87 0.36
CA GLY A 54 2.62 -15.87 1.44
C GLY A 54 1.23 -16.02 2.06
N GLY A 55 0.52 -14.91 2.25
CA GLY A 55 -0.85 -14.89 2.72
C GLY A 55 -1.79 -15.64 1.78
N ILE A 56 -1.69 -15.41 0.47
CA ILE A 56 -2.49 -16.13 -0.53
C ILE A 56 -2.24 -17.64 -0.48
N VAL A 57 -0.98 -18.05 -0.35
CA VAL A 57 -0.61 -19.48 -0.27
C VAL A 57 -1.19 -20.13 0.99
N LEU A 58 -1.21 -19.43 2.13
CA LEU A 58 -1.65 -19.98 3.42
C LEU A 58 -3.16 -19.87 3.67
N PHE A 59 -3.79 -18.79 3.20
CA PHE A 59 -5.18 -18.42 3.54
C PHE A 59 -6.08 -18.23 2.32
N GLY A 60 -5.59 -18.50 1.10
CA GLY A 60 -6.34 -18.31 -0.14
C GLY A 60 -6.67 -16.83 -0.41
N ALA A 61 -7.87 -16.54 -0.92
CA ALA A 61 -8.26 -15.17 -1.26
C ALA A 61 -8.21 -14.20 -0.05
N ALA A 62 -8.53 -14.68 1.16
CA ALA A 62 -8.44 -13.88 2.38
C ALA A 62 -6.99 -13.46 2.70
N GLY A 63 -6.02 -14.23 2.21
CA GLY A 63 -4.59 -13.98 2.31
C GLY A 63 -4.12 -12.64 1.75
N ILE A 64 -4.87 -12.05 0.82
CA ILE A 64 -4.58 -10.72 0.26
C ILE A 64 -4.64 -9.64 1.35
N VAL A 65 -5.53 -9.80 2.33
CA VAL A 65 -5.67 -8.87 3.45
C VAL A 65 -4.85 -9.34 4.65
N ILE A 66 -4.95 -10.63 4.99
CA ILE A 66 -4.29 -11.20 6.17
C ILE A 66 -2.77 -11.10 6.06
N GLY A 67 -2.21 -11.35 4.87
CA GLY A 67 -0.77 -11.34 4.62
C GLY A 67 -0.09 -10.01 4.96
N PRO A 68 -0.50 -8.88 4.33
CA PRO A 68 0.02 -7.56 4.67
C PRO A 68 -0.19 -7.15 6.13
N VAL A 69 -1.32 -7.53 6.74
CA VAL A 69 -1.59 -7.23 8.16
C VAL A 69 -0.58 -7.93 9.07
N ILE A 70 -0.32 -9.22 8.86
CA ILE A 70 0.68 -9.96 9.64
C ILE A 70 2.07 -9.36 9.43
N ALA A 71 2.41 -9.03 8.19
CA ALA A 71 3.70 -8.43 7.88
C ALA A 71 3.85 -7.07 8.58
N ALA A 72 2.82 -6.22 8.55
CA ALA A 72 2.83 -4.93 9.25
C ALA A 72 3.04 -5.10 10.75
N LEU A 73 2.32 -6.04 11.38
CA LEU A 73 2.51 -6.36 12.79
C LEU A 73 3.94 -6.82 13.10
N PHE A 74 4.54 -7.64 12.23
CA PHE A 74 5.94 -8.06 12.38
C PHE A 74 6.89 -6.85 12.37
N VAL A 75 6.73 -5.93 11.40
CA VAL A 75 7.56 -4.72 11.32
C VAL A 75 7.36 -3.83 12.53
N THR A 76 6.11 -3.62 12.96
CA THR A 76 5.81 -2.83 14.16
C THR A 76 6.46 -3.42 15.41
N VAL A 77 6.37 -4.74 15.61
CA VAL A 77 7.02 -5.41 16.76
C VAL A 77 8.54 -5.31 16.66
N TRP A 78 9.10 -5.46 15.45
CA TRP A 78 10.53 -5.34 15.21
C TRP A 78 11.08 -3.95 15.57
N GLU A 79 10.32 -2.90 15.22
CA GLU A 79 10.65 -1.50 15.55
C GLU A 79 10.55 -1.22 17.04
N ILE A 80 9.46 -1.67 17.68
CA ILE A 80 9.29 -1.55 19.13
C ILE A 80 10.45 -2.25 19.86
N TYR A 81 10.85 -3.44 19.40
CA TYR A 81 11.99 -4.16 19.96
C TYR A 81 13.30 -3.38 19.79
N GLY A 82 13.55 -2.86 18.58
CA GLY A 82 14.75 -2.08 18.28
C GLY A 82 14.89 -0.84 19.16
N GLU A 83 13.79 -0.13 19.42
CA GLU A 83 13.80 1.05 20.29
C GLU A 83 13.85 0.66 21.78
N ALA A 84 13.11 -0.37 22.21
CA ALA A 84 13.06 -0.80 23.61
C ALA A 84 14.40 -1.36 24.13
N PHE A 85 15.20 -1.98 23.26
CA PHE A 85 16.49 -2.59 23.61
C PHE A 85 17.70 -1.83 23.09
N LYS A 86 17.51 -0.58 22.66
CA LYS A 86 18.56 0.25 22.07
C LYS A 86 19.81 0.40 22.94
N ASP A 87 19.64 0.41 24.26
CA ASP A 87 20.74 0.54 25.23
C ASP A 87 21.54 -0.77 25.44
N VAL A 88 20.94 -1.91 25.09
CA VAL A 88 21.52 -3.25 25.26
C VAL A 88 22.12 -3.78 23.97
N LEU A 89 21.56 -3.37 22.83
CA LEU A 89 22.03 -3.75 21.52
C LEU A 89 23.37 -3.06 21.22
N PRO A 90 24.34 -3.77 20.62
CA PRO A 90 25.59 -3.14 20.22
C PRO A 90 25.28 -2.00 19.24
N ALA A 91 25.75 -0.80 19.58
CA ALA A 91 25.61 0.37 18.71
C ALA A 91 26.19 0.03 17.33
N ARG A 92 25.35 0.13 16.29
CA ARG A 92 25.78 0.01 14.90
C ARG A 92 26.53 1.26 14.46
#